data_AF-A0A7S1R2D7-F1
#
_entry.id   AF-A0A7S1R2D7-F1
#
_cell.length_a   1.000
_cell.length_b   1.000
_cell.length_c   1.000
_cell.angle_alpha   90.00
_cell.angle_beta   90.00
_cell.angle_gamma   90.00
#
_symmetry.space_group_name_H-M   'P 1'
#
loop_
_entity.id
_entity.type
_entity.pdbx_description
1 polymer ?
#
loop_
_entity_poly.entity_id
_entity_poly.type
_entity_poly.pdbx_seq_one_letter_code
_entity_poly.pdbx_strand_id
1 'polypeptide(L)'
;SCTASTKGLILSAHAFGYCTTQVLGGVWADRVGGRGVTGASLTVAGLALAATPIAAAVTGLWGVCAMQVVMGVAMGPLFPATMQVLAKWLPPSERAFASTALDSGITVGSLIA
;
A
#
# COMPACT_ATOMS: atom_id res chain seq x y z
N SER A 1 22.99 -9.04 11.24
CA SER A 1 21.78 -9.87 11.46
C SER A 1 20.64 -9.00 11.95
N CYS A 2 19.55 -8.86 11.20
CA CYS A 2 18.36 -8.12 11.68
C CYS A 2 17.72 -8.87 12.85
N THR A 3 17.76 -8.27 14.05
CA THR A 3 17.08 -8.81 15.23
C THR A 3 15.55 -8.74 15.05
N ALA A 4 14.80 -9.56 15.79
CA ALA A 4 13.34 -9.53 15.76
C ALA A 4 12.78 -8.13 16.08
N SER A 5 13.43 -7.40 16.99
CA SER A 5 13.07 -6.02 17.36
C SER A 5 13.19 -5.05 16.17
N THR A 6 14.23 -5.18 15.35
CA THR A 6 14.41 -4.36 14.14
C THR A 6 13.30 -4.59 13.12
N LYS A 7 12.92 -5.86 12.89
CA LYS A 7 11.82 -6.21 11.99
C LYS A 7 10.48 -5.69 12.51
N GLY A 8 10.24 -5.79 13.81
CA GLY A 8 9.04 -5.27 14.46
C GLY A 8 8.90 -3.74 14.32
N LEU A 9 10.00 -3.01 14.45
CA LEU A 9 10.04 -1.55 14.24
C LEU A 9 9.67 -1.16 12.81
N ILE A 10 10.27 -1.82 11.82
CA ILE A 10 10.01 -1.60 10.38
C ILE A 10 8.53 -1.86 10.06
N LEU A 11 7.97 -2.95 10.60
CA LEU A 11 6.56 -3.31 10.38
C LEU A 11 5.61 -2.31 11.05
N SER A 12 5.94 -1.87 12.27
CA SER A 12 5.17 -0.87 13.01
C SER A 12 5.16 0.48 12.32
N ALA A 13 6.30 0.90 11.75
CA ALA A 13 6.42 2.13 10.96
C ALA A 13 5.52 2.09 9.72
N HIS A 14 5.48 0.95 9.02
CA HIS A 14 4.57 0.75 7.90
C HIS A 14 3.10 0.81 8.33
N ALA A 15 2.75 0.08 9.40
CA ALA A 15 1.38 0.05 9.93
C ALA A 15 0.92 1.44 10.37
N PHE A 16 1.80 2.23 10.99
CA PHE A 16 1.51 3.61 11.35
C PHE A 16 1.16 4.44 10.12
N GLY A 17 2.00 4.42 9.07
CA GLY A 17 1.72 5.12 7.82
C GLY A 17 0.39 4.68 7.21
N TYR A 18 0.14 3.37 7.16
CA TYR A 18 -1.09 2.80 6.63
C TYR A 18 -2.35 3.25 7.40
N CYS A 19 -2.31 3.23 8.73
CA CYS A 19 -3.42 3.68 9.57
C CYS A 19 -3.74 5.17 9.37
N THR A 20 -2.74 6.02 9.19
CA THR A 20 -2.97 7.47 9.02
C THR A 20 -3.76 7.79 7.75
N THR A 21 -3.55 7.03 6.67
CA THR A 21 -4.20 7.29 5.38
C THR A 21 -5.34 6.34 5.05
N GLN A 22 -5.56 5.26 5.79
CA GLN A 22 -6.72 4.39 5.57
C GLN A 22 -8.05 5.14 5.68
N VAL A 23 -8.21 6.00 6.68
CA VAL A 23 -9.46 6.77 6.88
C VAL A 23 -9.57 7.93 5.89
N LEU A 24 -8.46 8.62 5.62
CA LEU A 24 -8.43 9.77 4.71
C LEU A 24 -8.47 9.36 3.22
N GLY A 25 -7.99 8.15 2.91
CA GLY A 25 -7.92 7.61 1.55
C GLY A 25 -9.29 7.39 0.92
N GLY A 26 -10.30 7.02 1.71
CA GLY A 26 -11.69 6.94 1.24
C GLY A 26 -12.22 8.31 0.79
N VAL A 27 -11.99 9.35 1.61
CA VAL A 27 -12.41 10.74 1.28
C VAL A 27 -11.68 11.28 0.06
N TRP A 28 -10.38 10.96 -0.09
CA TRP A 28 -9.59 11.35 -1.25
C TRP A 28 -10.00 10.60 -2.52
N ALA A 29 -10.33 9.30 -2.44
CA ALA A 29 -10.83 8.52 -3.57
C ALA A 29 -12.18 9.03 -4.07
N ASP A 30 -13.05 9.49 -3.17
CA ASP A 30 -14.34 10.08 -3.52
C ASP A 30 -14.21 11.45 -4.20
N ARG A 31 -13.19 12.24 -3.86
CA ARG A 31 -12.97 13.58 -4.44
C ARG A 31 -12.14 13.60 -5.72
N VAL A 32 -11.11 12.77 -5.81
CA VAL A 32 -10.12 12.80 -6.91
C VAL A 32 -10.37 11.69 -7.95
N GLY A 33 -11.18 10.69 -7.59
CA GLY A 33 -11.53 9.55 -8.43
C GLY A 33 -10.55 8.38 -8.28
N GLY A 34 -11.09 7.19 -8.01
CA GLY A 34 -10.31 5.99 -7.70
C GLY A 34 -9.20 5.62 -8.70
N ARG A 35 -9.38 5.83 -10.02
CA ARG A 35 -8.33 5.52 -11.02
C ARG A 35 -7.04 6.33 -10.81
N GLY A 36 -7.16 7.63 -10.59
CA GLY A 36 -6.01 8.52 -10.40
C GLY A 36 -5.31 8.26 -9.07
N VAL A 37 -6.11 8.03 -8.01
CA VAL A 37 -5.60 7.70 -6.67
C VAL A 37 -4.87 6.36 -6.66
N THR A 38 -5.45 5.30 -7.25
CA THR A 38 -4.78 3.98 -7.32
C THR A 38 -3.44 4.06 -8.06
N GLY A 39 -3.40 4.76 -9.20
CA GLY A 39 -2.17 4.92 -9.98
C GLY A 39 -1.09 5.72 -9.24
N ALA A 40 -1.45 6.85 -8.63
CA ALA A 40 -0.53 7.67 -7.85
C ALA A 40 0.02 6.91 -6.64
N SER A 41 -0.85 6.24 -5.87
CA SER A 41 -0.46 5.42 -4.74
C SER A 41 0.51 4.31 -5.13
N LEU A 42 0.24 3.59 -6.21
CA LEU A 42 1.12 2.50 -6.67
C LEU A 42 2.48 3.04 -7.14
N THR A 43 2.50 4.21 -7.78
CA THR A 43 3.72 4.88 -8.23
C THR A 43 4.58 5.30 -7.03
N VAL A 44 3.99 5.94 -6.02
CA VAL A 44 4.70 6.36 -4.81
C VAL A 44 5.21 5.14 -4.03
N ALA A 45 4.39 4.10 -3.88
CA ALA A 45 4.79 2.86 -3.22
C ALA A 45 5.96 2.17 -3.95
N GLY A 46 5.90 2.09 -5.28
CA GLY A 46 6.97 1.51 -6.10
C GLY A 46 8.28 2.30 -6.01
N LEU A 47 8.21 3.64 -6.02
CA LEU A 47 9.39 4.50 -5.85
C LEU A 47 9.99 4.38 -4.45
N ALA A 48 9.15 4.35 -3.41
CA ALA A 48 9.61 4.15 -2.04
C ALA A 48 10.29 2.79 -1.86
N LEU A 49 9.74 1.74 -2.46
CA LEU A 49 10.34 0.41 -2.47
C LEU A 49 11.71 0.41 -3.17
N ALA A 50 11.80 0.98 -4.37
CA ALA A 50 13.05 1.07 -5.14
C ALA A 50 14.14 1.87 -4.41
N ALA A 51 13.76 2.90 -3.66
CA ALA A 51 14.69 3.74 -2.91
C ALA A 51 14.99 3.23 -1.48
N THR A 52 14.28 2.20 -1.00
CA THR A 52 14.56 1.53 0.29
C THR A 52 16.00 1.00 0.43
N PRO A 53 16.60 0.28 -0.55
CA PRO A 53 17.99 -0.17 -0.44
C PRO A 53 18.99 1.00 -0.38
N ILE A 54 18.71 2.10 -1.08
CA ILE A 54 19.53 3.31 -1.05
C ILE A 54 19.45 3.97 0.34
N ALA A 55 18.23 4.12 0.87
CA ALA A 55 18.00 4.66 2.21
C ALA A 55 18.68 3.82 3.30
N ALA A 56 18.65 2.48 3.15
CA ALA A 56 19.36 1.56 4.04
C ALA A 56 20.87 1.76 3.99
N ALA A 57 21.45 1.99 2.81
CA ALA A 57 22.88 2.22 2.64
C ALA A 57 23.36 3.55 3.23
N VAL A 58 22.56 4.61 3.13
CA VAL A 58 22.95 5.96 3.59
C VAL A 58 22.67 6.17 5.08
N THR A 59 21.53 5.69 5.57
CA THR A 59 21.00 6.05 6.92
C THR A 59 20.64 4.84 7.78
N GLY A 60 20.86 3.62 7.29
CA GLY A 60 20.61 2.38 8.03
C GLY A 60 19.13 2.17 8.34
N LEU A 61 18.84 1.76 9.58
CA LEU A 61 17.49 1.41 10.02
C LEU A 61 16.49 2.56 9.91
N TRP A 62 16.90 3.79 10.22
CA TRP A 62 16.01 4.95 10.23
C TRP A 62 15.53 5.32 8.82
N GLY A 63 16.38 5.18 7.80
CA GLY A 63 15.98 5.35 6.40
C GLY A 63 14.98 4.31 5.95
N VAL A 64 15.19 3.05 6.33
CA VAL A 64 14.23 1.98 6.05
C VAL A 64 12.89 2.28 6.72
N CYS A 65 12.88 2.69 7.99
CA CYS A 65 11.65 3.08 8.68
C CYS A 65 10.94 4.26 7.99
N ALA A 66 11.68 5.29 7.55
CA ALA A 66 11.10 6.42 6.85
C ALA A 66 10.44 5.99 5.52
N MET A 67 11.11 5.14 4.74
CA MET A 67 10.54 4.61 3.50
C MET A 67 9.33 3.71 3.74
N GLN A 68 9.32 2.94 4.83
CA GLN A 68 8.16 2.16 5.24
C GLN A 68 6.97 3.03 5.63
N VAL A 69 7.19 4.15 6.30
CA VAL A 69 6.12 5.12 6.59
C VAL A 69 5.54 5.66 5.28
N VAL A 70 6.40 6.10 4.35
CA VAL A 70 5.96 6.61 3.04
C VAL A 70 5.17 5.56 2.27
N MET A 71 5.64 4.31 2.27
CA MET A 71 4.96 3.20 1.62
C MET A 71 3.61 2.89 2.28
N GLY A 72 3.55 2.85 3.61
CA GLY A 72 2.30 2.69 4.35
C GLY A 72 1.29 3.80 4.03
N VAL A 73 1.73 5.06 4.04
CA VAL A 73 0.92 6.23 3.67
C VAL A 73 0.37 6.09 2.26
N ALA A 74 1.20 5.68 1.30
CA ALA A 74 0.80 5.49 -0.09
C ALA A 74 -0.18 4.31 -0.30
N MET A 75 -0.04 3.24 0.48
CA MET A 75 -0.89 2.04 0.39
C MET A 75 -2.24 2.18 1.09
N GLY A 76 -2.39 3.07 2.09
CA GLY A 76 -3.65 3.26 2.81
C GLY A 76 -4.89 3.48 1.93
N PRO A 77 -4.86 4.35 0.90
CA PRO A 77 -5.99 4.57 -0.01
C PRO A 77 -6.23 3.46 -1.03
N LEU A 78 -5.29 2.51 -1.20
CA LEU A 78 -5.30 1.59 -2.34
C LEU A 78 -6.53 0.68 -2.32
N PHE A 79 -6.89 0.18 -1.13
CA PHE A 79 -8.04 -0.70 -0.94
C PHE A 79 -9.38 -0.01 -1.27
N PRO A 80 -9.75 1.13 -0.64
CA PRO A 80 -10.99 1.82 -0.97
C PRO A 80 -11.03 2.34 -2.41
N ALA A 81 -9.91 2.84 -2.94
CA ALA A 81 -9.84 3.32 -4.32
C ALA A 81 -10.08 2.17 -5.34
N THR A 82 -9.49 1.00 -5.10
CA THR A 82 -9.67 -0.17 -5.98
C THR A 82 -11.11 -0.67 -5.94
N MET A 83 -11.72 -0.75 -4.75
CA MET A 83 -13.13 -1.11 -4.61
C MET A 83 -14.05 -0.12 -5.35
N GLN A 84 -13.74 1.18 -5.29
CA GLN A 84 -14.48 2.21 -6.01
C GLN A 84 -14.33 2.07 -7.54
N VAL A 85 -13.14 1.69 -8.02
CA VAL A 85 -12.88 1.41 -9.45
C VAL A 85 -13.67 0.18 -9.91
N LEU A 86 -13.63 -0.92 -9.16
CA LEU A 86 -14.42 -2.12 -9.46
C LEU A 86 -15.91 -1.82 -9.51
N ALA A 87 -16.42 -1.05 -8.54
CA ALA A 87 -17.82 -0.67 -8.48
C ALA A 87 -18.27 0.14 -9.71
N LYS A 88 -17.40 1.01 -10.25
CA LYS A 88 -17.71 1.82 -11.44
C LYS A 88 -17.58 1.07 -12.75
N TRP A 89 -16.69 0.08 -12.82
CA TRP A 89 -16.34 -0.59 -14.08
C TRP A 89 -16.99 -1.96 -14.27
N LEU A 90 -17.39 -2.63 -13.18
CA LEU A 90 -17.98 -3.97 -13.25
C LEU A 90 -19.47 -3.97 -12.87
N PRO A 91 -20.27 -4.80 -13.56
CA PRO A 91 -21.65 -5.04 -13.18
C PRO A 91 -21.73 -5.67 -11.77
N PRO A 92 -22.79 -5.40 -10.99
CA PRO A 92 -22.90 -5.87 -9.59
C PRO A 92 -22.69 -7.36 -9.40
N SER A 93 -23.08 -8.19 -10.36
CA SER A 93 -22.91 -9.65 -10.35
C SER A 93 -21.45 -10.11 -10.39
N GLU A 94 -20.56 -9.32 -10.98
CA GLU A 94 -19.14 -9.67 -11.17
C GLU A 94 -18.22 -9.06 -10.11
N ARG A 95 -18.70 -8.06 -9.34
CA ARG A 95 -17.89 -7.36 -8.32
C ARG A 95 -17.37 -8.29 -7.23
N ALA A 96 -18.18 -9.25 -6.81
CA ALA A 96 -17.76 -10.24 -5.80
C ALA A 96 -16.61 -11.09 -6.33
N PHE A 97 -16.76 -11.65 -7.54
CA PHE A 97 -15.71 -12.43 -8.18
C PHE A 97 -14.41 -11.65 -8.37
N ALA A 98 -14.51 -10.40 -8.87
CA ALA A 98 -13.34 -9.55 -9.07
C ALA A 98 -12.62 -9.18 -7.77
N SER A 99 -13.36 -8.96 -6.68
CA SER A 99 -12.78 -8.70 -5.36
C SER A 99 -12.04 -9.95 -4.84
N THR A 100 -12.63 -11.13 -4.97
CA THR A 100 -11.98 -12.40 -4.58
C THR A 100 -10.74 -12.69 -5.43
N ALA A 101 -10.77 -12.35 -6.73
CA ALA A 101 -9.60 -12.47 -7.61
C ALA A 101 -8.45 -11.56 -7.17
N LEU A 102 -8.75 -10.32 -6.74
CA LEU A 102 -7.75 -9.40 -6.18
C LEU A 102 -7.14 -9.94 -4.88
N ASP A 103 -7.97 -10.41 -3.95
CA ASP A 103 -7.49 -10.97 -2.67
C ASP A 103 -6.64 -12.23 -2.88
N SER A 104 -7.03 -13.06 -3.86
CA SER A 104 -6.23 -14.22 -4.30
C SER A 104 -4.87 -13.76 -4.84
N GLY A 105 -4.83 -12.68 -5.61
CA GLY A 105 -3.59 -12.07 -6.10
C GLY A 105 -2.66 -11.60 -4.98
N ILE A 106 -3.20 -10.97 -3.92
CA ILE A 106 -2.43 -10.57 -2.73
C ILE A 106 -1.83 -11.79 -2.04
N THR A 107 -2.61 -12.86 -1.91
CA THR A 107 -2.18 -14.13 -1.28
C THR A 107 -1.06 -14.78 -2.09
N VAL A 108 -1.24 -14.91 -3.41
CA VAL A 108 -0.22 -15.48 -4.30
C VAL A 108 1.06 -14.63 -4.30
N GLY A 109 0.94 -13.31 -4.33
CA GLY A 109 2.09 -12.41 -4.25
C GLY A 109 2.88 -12.61 -2.95
N SER A 110 2.19 -12.75 -1.83
CA SER A 110 2.81 -13.00 -0.51
C SER A 110 3.51 -14.36 -0.42
N LEU A 111 3.08 -15.35 -1.22
CA LEU A 111 3.72 -16.67 -1.28
C LEU A 111 5.03 -16.66 -2.09
N ILE A 112 5.15 -15.74 -3.06
CA ILE A 112 6.30 -15.66 -3.97
C ILE A 112 7.39 -14.72 -3.41
N ALA A 113 6.99 -13.70 -2.66
CA ALA A 113 7.88 -12.71 -2.04
C ALA A 113 8.73 -13.29 -0.91
#